data_AF-A0A9D8BKH9-F1
#
_entry.id   AF-A0A9D8BKH9-F1
#
_cell.length_a   1.000
_cell.length_b   1.000
_cell.length_c   1.000
_cell.angle_alpha   90.00
_cell.angle_beta   90.00
_cell.angle_gamma   90.00
#
_symmetry.space_group_name_H-M   'P 1'
#
loop_
_entity.id
_entity.type
_entity.pdbx_description
1 polymer ?
#
loop_
_entity_poly.entity_id
_entity_poly.type
_entity_poly.pdbx_seq_one_letter_code
_entity_poly.pdbx_strand_id
1 'polypeptide(L)'
;MNKIFFAMALHFHQPVGNFDNIFERAHKLCYGPFLNLLHDYPDIKMTFHVSGCLLDYLEEKHPKTISLIKTMVSRDQIEMMGGGYYEPILPALPERDLKGQINMMSDYIKNRFGEKPKGMWIPERVWQPGLAKPINESGIKYSILDDTHFLRAGLKKEDLHGYFFTGKGTKKIAIFPSDKTLRYTMPFKLHHETIDYFKNESRHRDNLLFTYGDDGEKFGEWPGTHEWVFKENWLKGFFEALIQNREWINLIKLSDYLKDNKAIDTIDIPSGSYEEMMEWSGGSWLNFLNKYPETNQMHKKMVYVSEKIAGLERKAARSDQTKLKEATKELYKGQCNCGYWHGVFGGLYLFHLRSAIYSHLITADKIADGILHKKDKKWLSIKEIDLNLDGKKKIIIEDKTFSLNLDSLGGVLREFDYRPLSLNLINTFSRKE
;
A
#
# COMPACT_ATOMS: atom_id res chain seq x y z
N MET A 1 22.59 -8.63 -29.82
CA MET A 1 21.82 -9.06 -28.63
C MET A 1 20.36 -8.77 -28.92
N ASN A 2 19.47 -9.64 -28.46
CA ASN A 2 18.04 -9.44 -28.62
C ASN A 2 17.58 -8.24 -27.79
N LYS A 3 16.62 -7.47 -28.30
CA LYS A 3 16.13 -6.26 -27.62
C LYS A 3 15.17 -6.65 -26.51
N ILE A 4 15.34 -6.06 -25.33
CA ILE A 4 14.47 -6.26 -24.17
C ILE A 4 13.92 -4.93 -23.67
N PHE A 5 12.90 -5.00 -22.82
CA PHE A 5 12.41 -3.90 -22.02
C PHE A 5 12.73 -4.16 -20.55
N PHE A 6 13.11 -3.11 -19.83
CA PHE A 6 13.27 -3.16 -18.39
C PHE A 6 12.43 -2.04 -17.76
N ALA A 7 11.48 -2.42 -16.92
CA ALA A 7 10.64 -1.51 -16.15
C ALA A 7 10.89 -1.70 -14.66
N MET A 8 11.24 -0.61 -13.98
CA MET A 8 11.53 -0.59 -12.56
C MET A 8 10.49 0.26 -11.83
N ALA A 9 9.78 -0.37 -10.90
CA ALA A 9 8.83 0.27 -10.00
C ALA A 9 9.33 0.20 -8.56
N LEU A 10 9.38 1.35 -7.88
CA LEU A 10 9.77 1.43 -6.48
C LEU A 10 8.61 1.87 -5.59
N HIS A 11 8.48 1.18 -4.46
CA HIS A 11 7.49 1.44 -3.42
C HIS A 11 8.17 2.13 -2.23
N PHE A 12 7.82 3.37 -1.95
CA PHE A 12 8.32 4.11 -0.78
C PHE A 12 7.20 4.28 0.25
N HIS A 13 7.42 3.76 1.46
CA HIS A 13 6.41 3.78 2.50
C HIS A 13 6.97 3.94 3.90
N GLN A 14 6.25 4.73 4.69
CA GLN A 14 6.39 4.81 6.14
C GLN A 14 4.98 4.83 6.76
N PRO A 15 4.69 4.00 7.77
CA PRO A 15 3.33 3.84 8.27
C PRO A 15 2.83 5.03 9.08
N VAL A 16 1.51 5.17 9.12
CA VAL A 16 0.83 6.06 10.05
C VAL A 16 1.22 5.69 11.48
N GLY A 17 1.63 6.69 12.26
CA GLY A 17 2.05 6.49 13.65
C GLY A 17 3.51 6.13 13.85
N ASN A 18 4.31 6.01 12.79
CA ASN A 18 5.76 5.89 12.94
C ASN A 18 6.37 7.21 13.44
N PHE A 19 7.54 7.14 14.05
CA PHE A 19 8.19 8.30 14.63
C PHE A 19 8.87 9.17 13.57
N ASP A 20 8.81 10.50 13.71
CA ASP A 20 9.42 11.46 12.79
C ASP A 20 10.92 11.19 12.51
N ASN A 21 11.67 10.71 13.51
CA ASN A 21 13.08 10.38 13.34
C ASN A 21 13.30 9.14 12.44
N ILE A 22 12.32 8.25 12.33
CA ILE A 22 12.37 7.11 11.39
C ILE A 22 12.10 7.60 9.96
N PHE A 23 11.11 8.48 9.76
CA PHE A 23 10.90 9.14 8.47
C PHE A 23 12.16 9.92 8.03
N GLU A 24 12.74 10.71 8.93
CA GLU A 24 13.95 11.50 8.65
C GLU A 24 15.14 10.59 8.32
N ARG A 25 15.32 9.50 9.07
CA ARG A 25 16.36 8.49 8.80
C ARG A 25 16.19 7.89 7.40
N ALA A 26 14.98 7.44 7.07
CA ALA A 26 14.68 6.83 5.77
C ALA A 26 14.93 7.83 4.63
N HIS A 27 14.55 9.10 4.81
CA HIS A 27 14.85 10.14 3.84
C HIS A 27 16.36 10.36 3.67
N LYS A 28 17.08 10.56 4.77
CA LYS A 28 18.52 10.83 4.77
C LYS A 28 19.34 9.68 4.20
N LEU A 29 18.98 8.44 4.52
CA LEU A 29 19.74 7.26 4.12
C LEU A 29 19.30 6.70 2.77
N CYS A 30 18.06 6.94 2.33
CA CYS A 30 17.51 6.29 1.15
C CYS A 30 16.88 7.31 0.19
N TYR A 31 15.75 7.92 0.56
CA TYR A 31 14.92 8.65 -0.41
C TYR A 31 15.64 9.85 -1.02
N GLY A 32 16.28 10.68 -0.20
CA GLY A 32 17.01 11.86 -0.66
C GLY A 32 18.18 11.50 -1.57
N PRO A 33 19.16 10.68 -1.12
CA PRO A 33 20.28 10.25 -1.96
C PRO A 33 19.86 9.55 -3.24
N PHE A 34 18.87 8.66 -3.18
CA PHE A 34 18.34 7.95 -4.36
C PHE A 34 17.80 8.93 -5.40
N LEU A 35 16.91 9.84 -4.99
CA LEU A 35 16.26 10.78 -5.88
C LEU A 35 17.24 11.80 -6.46
N ASN A 36 18.21 12.26 -5.68
CA ASN A 36 19.26 13.16 -6.16
C ASN A 36 20.11 12.47 -7.23
N LEU A 37 20.53 11.23 -6.99
CA LEU A 37 21.32 10.49 -7.97
C LEU A 37 20.50 10.22 -9.24
N LEU A 38 19.26 9.72 -9.12
CA LEU A 38 18.39 9.48 -10.27
C LEU A 38 18.16 10.75 -11.11
N HIS A 39 18.04 11.91 -10.45
CA HIS A 39 17.88 13.17 -11.15
C HIS A 39 19.05 13.48 -12.12
N ASP A 40 20.26 13.00 -11.83
CA ASP A 40 21.43 13.24 -12.68
C ASP A 40 21.51 12.28 -13.89
N TYR A 41 20.62 11.29 -13.97
CA TYR A 41 20.54 10.31 -15.06
C TYR A 41 19.22 10.43 -15.84
N PRO A 42 19.06 11.45 -16.73
CA PRO A 42 17.79 11.75 -17.40
C PRO A 42 17.19 10.63 -18.25
N ASP A 43 18.04 9.74 -18.75
CA ASP A 43 17.68 8.62 -19.62
C ASP A 43 17.09 7.42 -18.84
N ILE A 44 17.25 7.38 -17.51
CA ILE A 44 16.74 6.29 -16.69
C ILE A 44 15.28 6.56 -16.34
N LYS A 45 14.41 5.63 -16.76
CA LYS A 45 12.96 5.72 -16.56
C LYS A 45 12.51 4.82 -15.42
N MET A 46 11.63 5.32 -14.55
CA MET A 46 11.11 4.56 -13.41
C MET A 46 9.63 4.87 -13.13
N THR A 47 8.97 3.97 -12.42
CA THR A 47 7.62 4.17 -11.88
C THR A 47 7.68 4.23 -10.36
N PHE A 48 7.17 5.27 -9.72
CA PHE A 48 7.22 5.41 -8.26
C PHE A 48 5.84 5.36 -7.64
N HIS A 49 5.70 4.49 -6.65
CA HIS A 49 4.65 4.59 -5.67
C HIS A 49 5.23 5.22 -4.39
N VAL A 50 4.65 6.32 -3.93
CA VAL A 50 4.99 6.97 -2.64
C VAL A 50 3.72 7.02 -1.82
N SER A 51 3.67 6.30 -0.69
CA SER A 51 2.45 6.28 0.14
C SER A 51 2.04 7.69 0.58
N GLY A 52 0.74 7.91 0.75
CA GLY A 52 0.19 9.22 1.10
C GLY A 52 0.65 9.74 2.47
N CYS A 53 0.86 8.87 3.45
CA CYS A 53 1.49 9.25 4.73
C CYS A 53 2.94 9.74 4.56
N LEU A 54 3.72 9.14 3.66
CA LEU A 54 5.05 9.62 3.33
C LEU A 54 4.98 10.94 2.54
N LEU A 55 4.05 11.08 1.60
CA LEU A 55 3.82 12.33 0.88
C LEU A 55 3.45 13.49 1.82
N ASP A 56 2.54 13.25 2.77
CA ASP A 56 2.16 14.23 3.79
C ASP A 56 3.41 14.71 4.57
N TYR A 57 4.29 13.79 4.99
CA TYR A 57 5.55 14.12 5.67
C TYR A 57 6.53 14.89 4.78
N LEU A 58 6.72 14.46 3.53
CA LEU A 58 7.66 15.09 2.59
C LEU A 58 7.21 16.50 2.19
N GLU A 59 5.91 16.76 2.05
CA GLU A 59 5.42 18.12 1.81
C GLU A 59 5.75 19.07 2.97
N GLU A 60 5.63 18.59 4.20
CA GLU A 60 5.88 19.41 5.39
C GLU A 60 7.38 19.59 5.66
N LYS A 61 8.16 18.51 5.65
CA LYS A 61 9.56 18.50 6.12
C LYS A 61 10.58 18.59 4.98
N HIS A 62 10.27 18.06 3.80
CA HIS A 62 11.21 17.95 2.67
C HIS A 62 10.61 18.43 1.33
N PRO A 63 10.06 19.66 1.23
CA PRO A 63 9.38 20.15 0.03
C PRO A 63 10.27 20.20 -1.22
N LYS A 64 11.59 20.25 -1.03
CA LYS A 64 12.59 20.12 -2.11
C LYS A 64 12.54 18.74 -2.77
N THR A 65 12.34 17.67 -2.00
CA THR A 65 12.21 16.31 -2.53
C THR A 65 10.95 16.17 -3.40
N ILE A 66 9.83 16.75 -2.98
CA ILE A 66 8.63 16.78 -3.81
C ILE A 66 8.86 17.58 -5.09
N SER A 67 9.56 18.72 -5.01
CA SER A 67 9.94 19.51 -6.19
C SER A 67 10.83 18.72 -7.15
N LEU A 68 11.77 17.93 -6.62
CA LEU A 68 12.66 17.09 -7.40
C LEU A 68 11.89 16.00 -8.17
N ILE A 69 10.96 15.31 -7.50
CA ILE A 69 10.05 14.35 -8.13
C ILE A 69 9.24 15.04 -9.23
N LYS A 70 8.68 16.23 -8.95
CA LYS A 70 7.90 16.99 -9.94
C LYS A 70 8.73 17.35 -11.18
N THR A 71 9.98 17.76 -11.01
CA THR A 71 10.89 18.01 -12.14
C THR A 71 11.07 16.75 -12.98
N MET A 72 11.35 15.60 -12.34
CA MET A 72 11.54 14.33 -13.03
C MET A 72 10.26 13.84 -13.73
N VAL A 73 9.07 14.03 -13.14
CA VAL A 73 7.79 13.76 -13.80
C VAL A 73 7.61 14.67 -15.03
N SER A 74 7.88 15.96 -14.91
CA SER A 74 7.67 16.94 -16.00
C SER A 74 8.55 16.69 -17.25
N ARG A 75 9.73 16.09 -17.07
CA ARG A 75 10.62 15.66 -18.17
C ARG A 75 10.44 14.18 -18.55
N ASP A 76 9.30 13.60 -18.20
CA ASP A 76 8.91 12.25 -18.59
C ASP A 76 9.83 11.14 -18.05
N GLN A 77 10.57 11.40 -16.97
CA GLN A 77 11.50 10.42 -16.38
C GLN A 77 10.80 9.46 -15.41
N ILE A 78 9.90 9.99 -14.58
CA ILE A 78 9.18 9.22 -13.57
C ILE A 78 7.69 9.20 -13.91
N GLU A 79 7.09 8.03 -13.81
CA GLU A 79 5.65 7.87 -13.69
C GLU A 79 5.25 7.77 -12.22
N MET A 80 4.28 8.58 -11.77
CA MET A 80 3.68 8.39 -10.45
C MET A 80 2.60 7.30 -10.50
N MET A 81 2.77 6.29 -9.66
CA MET A 81 1.83 5.20 -9.43
C MET A 81 0.93 5.54 -8.23
N GLY A 82 -0.37 5.23 -8.35
CA GLY A 82 -1.35 5.40 -7.29
C GLY A 82 -1.35 4.23 -6.29
N GLY A 83 -2.34 4.19 -5.41
CA GLY A 83 -2.43 3.24 -4.32
C GLY A 83 -3.61 3.59 -3.43
N GLY A 84 -3.84 2.84 -2.36
CA GLY A 84 -4.67 3.36 -1.27
C GLY A 84 -3.84 4.38 -0.48
N TYR A 85 -4.35 5.61 -0.29
CA TYR A 85 -3.56 6.73 0.25
C TYR A 85 -2.78 6.39 1.53
N TYR A 86 -3.39 5.67 2.47
CA TYR A 86 -2.76 5.29 3.74
C TYR A 86 -2.32 3.82 3.79
N GLU A 87 -2.06 3.19 2.64
CA GLU A 87 -1.60 1.79 2.53
C GLU A 87 -2.50 0.75 3.23
N PRO A 88 -3.80 0.67 2.90
CA PRO A 88 -4.67 -0.36 3.45
C PRO A 88 -4.55 -1.71 2.72
N ILE A 89 -4.80 -2.82 3.41
CA ILE A 89 -5.03 -4.11 2.75
C ILE A 89 -6.38 -4.09 2.06
N LEU A 90 -6.39 -4.01 0.74
CA LEU A 90 -7.61 -3.76 -0.03
C LEU A 90 -8.72 -4.80 0.22
N PRO A 91 -8.43 -6.12 0.29
CA PRO A 91 -9.47 -7.11 0.61
C PRO A 91 -10.05 -7.02 2.02
N ALA A 92 -9.39 -6.30 2.94
CA ALA A 92 -9.87 -6.09 4.30
C ALA A 92 -10.76 -4.83 4.42
N LEU A 93 -10.99 -4.09 3.33
CA LEU A 93 -11.79 -2.87 3.35
C LEU A 93 -13.22 -3.08 2.83
N PRO A 94 -14.20 -2.34 3.35
CA PRO A 94 -15.43 -2.06 2.63
C PRO A 94 -15.12 -1.40 1.27
N GLU A 95 -15.83 -1.79 0.21
CA GLU A 95 -15.55 -1.33 -1.17
C GLU A 95 -15.57 0.20 -1.29
N ARG A 96 -16.43 0.88 -0.52
CA ARG A 96 -16.47 2.35 -0.46
C ARG A 96 -15.12 2.94 -0.07
N ASP A 97 -14.51 2.42 0.99
CA ASP A 97 -13.26 2.93 1.53
C ASP A 97 -12.10 2.63 0.60
N LEU A 98 -12.08 1.42 0.03
CA LEU A 98 -11.14 1.03 -1.01
C LEU A 98 -11.15 2.06 -2.15
N LYS A 99 -12.32 2.33 -2.74
CA LYS A 99 -12.44 3.29 -3.85
C LYS A 99 -12.07 4.70 -3.41
N GLY A 100 -12.48 5.10 -2.21
CA GLY A 100 -12.19 6.42 -1.67
C GLY A 100 -10.70 6.66 -1.40
N GLN A 101 -9.98 5.67 -0.88
CA GLN A 101 -8.52 5.71 -0.69
C GLN A 101 -7.79 5.81 -2.04
N ILE A 102 -8.20 5.05 -3.05
CA ILE A 102 -7.61 5.12 -4.41
C ILE A 102 -7.87 6.50 -5.04
N ASN A 103 -9.08 7.02 -4.91
CA ASN A 103 -9.44 8.33 -5.46
C ASN A 103 -8.68 9.46 -4.74
N MET A 104 -8.52 9.39 -3.42
CA MET A 104 -7.75 10.36 -2.64
C MET A 104 -6.29 10.44 -3.13
N MET A 105 -5.65 9.29 -3.35
CA MET A 105 -4.29 9.21 -3.90
C MET A 105 -4.22 9.72 -5.34
N SER A 106 -5.18 9.32 -6.17
CA SER A 106 -5.26 9.76 -7.56
C SER A 106 -5.42 11.27 -7.70
N ASP A 107 -6.23 11.88 -6.84
CA ASP A 107 -6.47 13.32 -6.83
C ASP A 107 -5.26 14.08 -6.27
N TYR A 108 -4.58 13.57 -5.23
CA TYR A 108 -3.31 14.14 -4.77
C TYR A 108 -2.27 14.15 -5.89
N ILE A 109 -2.05 13.01 -6.55
CA ILE A 109 -1.06 12.88 -7.63
C ILE A 109 -1.39 13.84 -8.78
N LYS A 110 -2.66 13.89 -9.21
CA LYS A 110 -3.09 14.83 -10.25
C LYS A 110 -2.80 16.28 -9.87
N ASN A 111 -3.18 16.68 -8.66
CA ASN A 111 -3.03 18.06 -8.22
C ASN A 111 -1.56 18.46 -8.07
N ARG A 112 -0.70 17.53 -7.62
CA ARG A 112 0.70 17.82 -7.34
C ARG A 112 1.62 17.67 -8.55
N PHE A 113 1.39 16.63 -9.36
CA PHE A 113 2.27 16.20 -10.44
C PHE A 113 1.64 16.32 -11.84
N GLY A 114 0.37 16.68 -11.95
CA GLY A 114 -0.27 17.11 -13.20
C GLY A 114 -1.18 16.07 -13.87
N GLU A 115 -0.96 14.78 -13.64
CA GLU A 115 -1.74 13.70 -14.26
C GLU A 115 -2.31 12.71 -13.25
N LYS A 116 -3.44 12.07 -13.58
CA LYS A 116 -3.96 10.96 -12.77
C LYS A 116 -3.09 9.72 -13.00
N PRO A 117 -2.78 8.95 -11.95
CA PRO A 117 -2.03 7.71 -12.09
C PRO A 117 -2.82 6.70 -12.93
N LYS A 118 -2.13 5.98 -13.81
CA LYS A 118 -2.70 4.87 -14.59
C LYS A 118 -2.50 3.54 -13.88
N GLY A 119 -1.44 3.41 -13.10
CA GLY A 119 -1.15 2.23 -12.29
C GLY A 119 -1.43 2.45 -10.81
N MET A 120 -1.55 1.37 -10.05
CA MET A 120 -1.47 1.43 -8.60
C MET A 120 -0.58 0.33 -8.02
N TRP A 121 -0.01 0.58 -6.84
CA TRP A 121 0.60 -0.45 -6.01
C TRP A 121 -0.49 -1.20 -5.23
N ILE A 122 -0.39 -2.53 -5.13
CA ILE A 122 -1.22 -3.32 -4.20
C ILE A 122 -0.43 -3.47 -2.90
N PRO A 123 -0.89 -2.87 -1.78
CA PRO A 123 -0.21 -2.99 -0.49
C PRO A 123 -0.02 -4.46 -0.11
N GLU A 124 1.22 -4.80 0.26
CA GLU A 124 1.65 -6.16 0.59
C GLU A 124 1.38 -7.20 -0.52
N ARG A 125 1.12 -6.76 -1.75
CA ARG A 125 0.69 -7.59 -2.89
C ARG A 125 -0.48 -8.53 -2.53
N VAL A 126 -1.31 -8.16 -1.55
CA VAL A 126 -2.47 -8.98 -1.13
C VAL A 126 -3.58 -8.85 -2.16
N TRP A 127 -3.66 -9.85 -3.03
CA TRP A 127 -4.60 -9.89 -4.15
C TRP A 127 -5.80 -10.80 -3.90
N GLN A 128 -6.95 -10.39 -4.42
CA GLN A 128 -8.10 -11.26 -4.64
C GLN A 128 -8.71 -10.96 -6.02
N PRO A 129 -9.23 -11.98 -6.74
CA PRO A 129 -9.84 -11.77 -8.06
C PRO A 129 -10.91 -10.67 -8.10
N GLY A 130 -11.65 -10.51 -6.99
CA GLY A 130 -12.69 -9.49 -6.85
C GLY A 130 -12.17 -8.05 -6.91
N LEU A 131 -10.89 -7.80 -6.68
CA LEU A 131 -10.30 -6.46 -6.67
C LEU A 131 -10.22 -5.81 -8.06
N ALA A 132 -10.15 -6.60 -9.14
CA ALA A 132 -10.01 -6.07 -10.50
C ALA A 132 -11.12 -5.07 -10.85
N LYS A 133 -12.36 -5.36 -10.47
CA LYS A 133 -13.52 -4.50 -10.74
C LYS A 133 -13.44 -3.14 -10.03
N PRO A 134 -13.38 -3.05 -8.70
CA PRO A 134 -13.35 -1.76 -8.01
C PRO A 134 -12.10 -0.95 -8.36
N ILE A 135 -10.95 -1.58 -8.60
CA ILE A 135 -9.72 -0.90 -9.06
C ILE A 135 -9.94 -0.27 -10.44
N ASN A 136 -10.48 -1.02 -11.39
CA ASN A 136 -10.80 -0.51 -12.73
C ASN A 136 -11.81 0.65 -12.69
N GLU A 137 -12.84 0.53 -11.85
CA GLU A 137 -13.87 1.56 -11.66
C GLU A 137 -13.32 2.85 -11.05
N SER A 138 -12.24 2.79 -10.28
CA SER A 138 -11.49 3.95 -9.79
C SER A 138 -10.55 4.57 -10.84
N GLY A 139 -10.54 4.06 -12.08
CA GLY A 139 -9.77 4.62 -13.19
C GLY A 139 -8.37 4.02 -13.38
N ILE A 140 -7.94 3.13 -12.47
CA ILE A 140 -6.66 2.43 -12.56
C ILE A 140 -6.72 1.35 -13.63
N LYS A 141 -5.63 1.20 -14.39
CA LYS A 141 -5.51 0.32 -15.55
C LYS A 141 -4.52 -0.81 -15.35
N TYR A 142 -3.53 -0.62 -14.48
CA TYR A 142 -2.58 -1.69 -14.19
C TYR A 142 -2.11 -1.72 -12.74
N SER A 143 -1.48 -2.83 -12.37
CA SER A 143 -0.77 -2.99 -11.11
C SER A 143 0.39 -3.97 -11.26
N ILE A 144 1.10 -4.24 -10.17
CA ILE A 144 2.20 -5.18 -10.08
C ILE A 144 1.86 -6.20 -8.99
N LEU A 145 2.08 -7.48 -9.30
CA LEU A 145 2.04 -8.58 -8.33
C LEU A 145 3.31 -9.41 -8.48
N ASP A 146 3.67 -10.19 -7.46
CA ASP A 146 4.82 -11.08 -7.54
C ASP A 146 4.58 -12.25 -8.49
N ASP A 147 5.62 -12.71 -9.19
CA ASP A 147 5.63 -13.91 -10.04
C ASP A 147 4.94 -15.14 -9.41
N THR A 148 5.07 -15.33 -8.10
CA THR A 148 4.37 -16.37 -7.32
C THR A 148 2.86 -16.41 -7.53
N HIS A 149 2.19 -15.27 -7.78
CA HIS A 149 0.76 -15.22 -8.11
C HIS A 149 0.47 -15.94 -9.43
N PHE A 150 1.34 -15.75 -10.42
CA PHE A 150 1.21 -16.30 -11.77
C PHE A 150 1.59 -17.78 -11.80
N LEU A 151 2.61 -18.18 -11.04
CA LEU A 151 2.95 -19.59 -10.85
C LEU A 151 1.80 -20.37 -10.24
N ARG A 152 1.10 -19.78 -9.25
CA ARG A 152 -0.13 -20.36 -8.67
C ARG A 152 -1.33 -20.36 -9.61
N ALA A 153 -1.33 -19.48 -10.61
CA ALA A 153 -2.31 -19.50 -11.70
C ALA A 153 -2.00 -20.58 -12.76
N GLY A 154 -0.90 -21.32 -12.61
CA GLY A 154 -0.49 -22.40 -13.51
C GLY A 154 0.45 -21.99 -14.64
N LEU A 155 0.97 -20.76 -14.62
CA LEU A 155 1.98 -20.30 -15.58
C LEU A 155 3.38 -20.76 -15.18
N LYS A 156 4.30 -20.78 -16.15
CA LYS A 156 5.73 -21.04 -15.93
C LYS A 156 6.51 -19.76 -15.83
N LYS A 157 7.65 -19.81 -15.15
CA LYS A 157 8.52 -18.65 -14.94
C LYS A 157 8.98 -18.02 -16.26
N GLU A 158 9.36 -18.83 -17.26
CA GLU A 158 9.79 -18.31 -18.57
C GLU A 158 8.69 -17.55 -19.33
N ASP A 159 7.42 -17.71 -18.98
CA ASP A 159 6.30 -17.06 -19.68
C ASP A 159 5.91 -15.70 -19.07
N LEU A 160 6.61 -15.24 -18.01
CA LEU A 160 6.23 -14.05 -17.24
C LEU A 160 6.83 -12.74 -17.76
N HIS A 161 7.38 -12.70 -18.97
CA HIS A 161 8.07 -11.51 -19.51
C HIS A 161 7.14 -10.55 -20.26
N GLY A 162 6.19 -9.92 -19.56
CA GLY A 162 5.20 -9.00 -20.13
C GLY A 162 4.15 -8.59 -19.10
N TYR A 163 2.89 -8.48 -19.53
CA TYR A 163 1.77 -8.30 -18.61
C TYR A 163 0.57 -9.15 -19.04
N PHE A 164 -0.33 -9.37 -18.08
CA PHE A 164 -1.54 -10.14 -18.29
C PHE A 164 -2.76 -9.35 -17.86
N PHE A 165 -3.88 -9.51 -18.56
CA PHE A 165 -5.15 -9.00 -18.05
C PHE A 165 -5.78 -9.96 -17.06
N THR A 166 -6.40 -9.43 -16.01
CA THR A 166 -7.26 -10.19 -15.08
C THR A 166 -8.56 -9.43 -14.82
N GLY A 167 -9.63 -10.15 -14.50
CA GLY A 167 -10.97 -9.61 -14.29
C GLY A 167 -11.96 -9.97 -15.40
N LYS A 168 -13.22 -9.54 -15.24
CA LYS A 168 -14.34 -9.97 -16.09
C LYS A 168 -14.86 -8.85 -16.99
N GLY A 169 -15.21 -9.20 -18.23
CA GLY A 169 -15.80 -8.26 -19.20
C GLY A 169 -14.91 -7.04 -19.46
N THR A 170 -15.50 -5.84 -19.39
CA THR A 170 -14.78 -4.55 -19.55
C THR A 170 -14.07 -4.08 -18.27
N LYS A 171 -14.22 -4.82 -17.16
CA LYS A 171 -13.65 -4.50 -15.84
C LYS A 171 -12.38 -5.29 -15.58
N LYS A 172 -11.46 -5.25 -16.54
CA LYS A 172 -10.13 -5.87 -16.46
C LYS A 172 -9.07 -4.86 -16.06
N ILE A 173 -8.02 -5.33 -15.41
CA ILE A 173 -6.79 -4.57 -15.18
C ILE A 173 -5.59 -5.39 -15.65
N ALA A 174 -4.54 -4.72 -16.13
CA ALA A 174 -3.27 -5.36 -16.45
C ALA A 174 -2.46 -5.60 -15.18
N ILE A 175 -1.81 -6.75 -15.06
CA ILE A 175 -0.91 -7.06 -13.96
C ILE A 175 0.46 -7.41 -14.54
N PHE A 176 1.47 -6.70 -14.07
CA PHE A 176 2.87 -6.99 -14.36
C PHE A 176 3.43 -7.92 -13.27
N PRO A 177 4.01 -9.07 -13.62
CA PRO A 177 4.71 -9.95 -12.68
C PRO A 177 6.06 -9.33 -12.29
N SER A 178 6.28 -9.05 -11.01
CA SER A 178 7.62 -8.72 -10.52
C SER A 178 8.48 -9.97 -10.47
N ASP A 179 9.63 -9.90 -11.13
CA ASP A 179 10.60 -11.00 -11.22
C ASP A 179 11.33 -11.21 -9.89
N LYS A 180 11.15 -12.38 -9.26
CA LYS A 180 11.84 -12.74 -8.01
C LYS A 180 13.36 -12.71 -8.14
N THR A 181 13.92 -13.10 -9.29
CA THR A 181 15.37 -13.08 -9.52
C THR A 181 15.90 -11.66 -9.37
N LEU A 182 15.19 -10.69 -9.93
CA LEU A 182 15.55 -9.28 -9.84
C LEU A 182 15.40 -8.74 -8.41
N ARG A 183 14.31 -9.08 -7.71
CA ARG A 183 14.08 -8.69 -6.30
C ARG A 183 15.15 -9.17 -5.33
N TYR A 184 15.75 -10.33 -5.60
CA TYR A 184 16.83 -10.91 -4.80
C TYR A 184 18.23 -10.52 -5.29
N THR A 185 18.34 -9.98 -6.52
CA THR A 185 19.61 -9.51 -7.08
C THR A 185 19.82 -8.03 -6.77
N MET A 186 18.79 -7.20 -6.89
CA MET A 186 18.89 -5.75 -6.71
C MET A 186 18.33 -5.28 -5.36
N PRO A 187 19.10 -4.53 -4.56
CA PRO A 187 20.47 -4.07 -4.79
C PRO A 187 21.58 -4.97 -4.21
N PHE A 188 21.28 -6.19 -3.77
CA PHE A 188 22.16 -6.97 -2.89
C PHE A 188 23.39 -7.63 -3.57
N LYS A 189 23.30 -7.91 -4.86
CA LYS A 189 24.37 -8.55 -5.65
C LYS A 189 25.11 -7.53 -6.51
N LEU A 190 26.19 -7.93 -7.19
CA LEU A 190 26.90 -6.98 -8.06
C LEU A 190 26.01 -6.53 -9.23
N HIS A 191 26.03 -5.23 -9.55
CA HIS A 191 25.10 -4.66 -10.53
C HIS A 191 25.19 -5.30 -11.94
N HIS A 192 26.35 -5.85 -12.31
CA HIS A 192 26.52 -6.54 -13.60
C HIS A 192 25.82 -7.91 -13.64
N GLU A 193 25.55 -8.54 -12.50
CA GLU A 193 24.80 -9.80 -12.45
C GLU A 193 23.37 -9.62 -12.98
N THR A 194 22.76 -8.45 -12.78
CA THR A 194 21.47 -8.09 -13.40
C THR A 194 21.57 -8.03 -14.92
N ILE A 195 22.66 -7.45 -15.45
CA ILE A 195 22.88 -7.34 -16.90
C ILE A 195 23.11 -8.74 -17.50
N ASP A 196 23.86 -9.60 -16.82
CA ASP A 196 24.10 -10.96 -17.28
C ASP A 196 22.85 -11.83 -17.22
N TYR A 197 21.99 -11.64 -16.21
CA TYR A 197 20.66 -12.25 -16.18
C TYR A 197 19.82 -11.86 -17.42
N PHE A 198 19.74 -10.56 -17.74
CA PHE A 198 19.05 -10.10 -18.94
C PHE A 198 19.60 -10.72 -20.22
N LYS A 199 20.92 -10.80 -20.37
CA LYS A 199 21.57 -11.42 -21.55
C LYS A 199 21.22 -12.90 -21.66
N ASN A 200 21.25 -13.63 -20.55
CA ASN A 200 20.99 -15.07 -20.53
C ASN A 200 19.54 -15.39 -20.91
N GLU A 201 18.56 -14.70 -20.29
CA GLU A 201 17.14 -14.92 -20.55
C GLU A 201 16.72 -14.47 -21.96
N SER A 202 17.36 -13.44 -22.52
CA SER A 202 17.07 -12.92 -23.86
C SER A 202 17.83 -13.60 -24.99
N ARG A 203 18.71 -14.59 -24.71
CA ARG A 203 19.59 -15.19 -25.72
C ARG A 203 18.88 -15.69 -26.99
N HIS A 204 17.66 -16.18 -26.85
CA HIS A 204 16.85 -16.76 -27.94
C HIS A 204 15.47 -16.12 -28.10
N ARG A 205 15.19 -15.02 -27.37
CA ARG A 205 13.88 -14.35 -27.38
C ARG A 205 14.05 -12.83 -27.41
N ASP A 206 13.26 -12.17 -28.25
CA ASP A 206 13.16 -10.71 -28.34
C ASP A 206 11.93 -10.19 -27.59
N ASN A 207 11.96 -8.90 -27.27
CA ASN A 207 10.87 -8.11 -26.71
C ASN A 207 10.36 -8.59 -25.34
N LEU A 208 11.22 -9.27 -24.57
CA LEU A 208 10.93 -9.64 -23.19
C LEU A 208 10.85 -8.38 -22.32
N LEU A 209 9.80 -8.27 -21.49
CA LEU A 209 9.77 -7.28 -20.41
C LEU A 209 10.26 -7.92 -19.11
N PHE A 210 11.28 -7.32 -18.53
CA PHE A 210 11.70 -7.55 -17.16
C PHE A 210 11.09 -6.50 -16.26
N THR A 211 10.26 -6.92 -15.29
CA THR A 211 9.64 -6.02 -14.33
C THR A 211 10.26 -6.21 -12.94
N TYR A 212 10.76 -5.13 -12.36
CA TYR A 212 11.12 -5.05 -10.95
C TYR A 212 10.07 -4.22 -10.21
N GLY A 213 9.50 -4.74 -9.14
CA GLY A 213 8.58 -4.04 -8.27
C GLY A 213 8.90 -4.38 -6.81
N ASP A 214 9.49 -3.44 -6.07
CA ASP A 214 9.96 -3.73 -4.71
C ASP A 214 10.08 -2.46 -3.86
N ASP A 215 10.36 -2.68 -2.58
CA ASP A 215 10.53 -1.63 -1.58
C ASP A 215 11.75 -0.76 -1.91
N GLY A 216 11.55 0.55 -1.93
CA GLY A 216 12.60 1.53 -2.15
C GLY A 216 13.59 1.56 -0.99
N GLU A 217 13.13 1.26 0.22
CA GLU A 217 13.94 1.20 1.46
C GLU A 217 15.11 0.20 1.36
N LYS A 218 15.03 -0.80 0.47
CA LYS A 218 16.15 -1.70 0.14
C LYS A 218 17.38 -0.97 -0.39
N PHE A 219 17.20 0.19 -1.00
CA PHE A 219 18.26 0.98 -1.64
C PHE A 219 18.91 1.97 -0.67
N GLY A 220 18.83 1.77 0.64
CA GLY A 220 19.61 2.57 1.58
C GLY A 220 19.17 2.54 3.03
N GLU A 221 17.91 2.26 3.32
CA GLU A 221 17.38 2.30 4.69
C GLU A 221 17.70 1.02 5.45
N TRP A 222 17.67 -0.12 4.76
CA TRP A 222 17.94 -1.43 5.37
C TRP A 222 19.39 -1.55 5.87
N PRO A 223 19.66 -2.36 6.91
CA PRO A 223 21.00 -2.48 7.49
C PRO A 223 22.09 -2.75 6.46
N GLY A 224 23.14 -1.93 6.45
CA GLY A 224 24.28 -2.02 5.53
C GLY A 224 24.03 -1.48 4.11
N THR A 225 22.76 -1.32 3.69
CA THR A 225 22.45 -0.95 2.31
C THR A 225 22.86 0.48 1.95
N HIS A 226 22.83 1.45 2.87
CA HIS A 226 23.32 2.81 2.57
C HIS A 226 24.79 2.84 2.14
N GLU A 227 25.63 2.06 2.84
CA GLU A 227 27.06 1.97 2.54
C GLU A 227 27.26 1.37 1.15
N TRP A 228 26.66 0.21 0.92
CA TRP A 228 26.74 -0.52 -0.34
C TRP A 228 26.19 0.29 -1.54
N VAL A 229 24.98 0.83 -1.38
CA VAL A 229 24.22 1.44 -2.47
C VAL A 229 24.81 2.78 -2.89
N PHE A 230 25.22 3.60 -1.92
CA PHE A 230 25.69 4.97 -2.18
C PHE A 230 27.20 5.15 -1.99
N LYS A 231 27.80 4.66 -0.90
CA LYS A 231 29.23 4.90 -0.63
C LYS A 231 30.12 4.01 -1.48
N GLU A 232 29.73 2.77 -1.71
CA GLU A 232 30.40 1.83 -2.63
C GLU A 232 29.91 1.96 -4.08
N ASN A 233 29.11 2.98 -4.38
CA ASN A 233 28.64 3.34 -5.72
C ASN A 233 27.84 2.26 -6.47
N TRP A 234 27.19 1.31 -5.77
CA TRP A 234 26.40 0.29 -6.46
C TRP A 234 25.30 0.88 -7.34
N LEU A 235 24.52 1.87 -6.85
CA LEU A 235 23.42 2.44 -7.63
C LEU A 235 23.90 3.21 -8.85
N LYS A 236 25.00 3.95 -8.67
CA LYS A 236 25.68 4.66 -9.76
C LYS A 236 26.19 3.69 -10.82
N GLY A 237 26.89 2.62 -10.39
CA GLY A 237 27.39 1.59 -11.28
C GLY A 237 26.26 0.84 -12.01
N PHE A 238 25.14 0.61 -11.34
CA PHE A 238 23.94 0.04 -11.96
C PHE A 238 23.36 0.96 -13.05
N PHE A 239 23.19 2.25 -12.75
CA PHE A 239 22.70 3.24 -13.71
C PHE A 239 23.62 3.37 -14.93
N GLU A 240 24.93 3.42 -14.72
CA GLU A 240 25.91 3.44 -15.79
C GLU A 240 25.88 2.16 -16.63
N ALA A 241 25.75 0.99 -15.99
CA ALA A 241 25.64 -0.28 -16.70
C ALA A 241 24.37 -0.37 -17.57
N LEU A 242 23.23 0.13 -17.09
CA LEU A 242 22.00 0.21 -17.90
C LEU A 242 22.20 1.11 -19.13
N ILE A 243 22.80 2.29 -18.95
CA ILE A 243 23.05 3.24 -20.05
C ILE A 243 24.04 2.69 -21.07
N GLN A 244 25.12 2.05 -20.60
CA GLN A 244 26.10 1.40 -21.48
C GLN A 244 25.48 0.29 -22.34
N ASN A 245 24.37 -0.31 -21.90
CA ASN A 245 23.68 -1.39 -22.60
C ASN A 245 22.37 -0.94 -23.28
N ARG A 246 22.13 0.37 -23.42
CA ARG A 246 20.88 0.94 -23.97
C ARG A 246 20.56 0.58 -25.42
N GLU A 247 21.54 0.06 -26.17
CA GLU A 247 21.32 -0.40 -27.55
C GLU A 247 20.39 -1.63 -27.62
N TRP A 248 20.33 -2.41 -26.53
CA TRP A 248 19.51 -3.61 -26.44
C TRP A 248 18.65 -3.69 -25.16
N ILE A 249 18.91 -2.86 -24.14
CA ILE A 249 18.04 -2.70 -22.96
C ILE A 249 17.24 -1.40 -23.10
N ASN A 250 15.94 -1.51 -23.36
CA ASN A 250 15.04 -0.36 -23.39
C ASN A 250 14.47 -0.06 -21.98
N LEU A 251 14.87 1.06 -21.38
CA LEU A 251 14.36 1.53 -20.09
C LEU A 251 12.99 2.18 -20.29
N ILE A 252 11.95 1.64 -19.64
CA ILE A 252 10.56 2.04 -19.90
C ILE A 252 9.74 2.16 -18.61
N LYS A 253 8.77 3.07 -18.61
CA LYS A 253 7.75 3.14 -17.54
C LYS A 253 6.65 2.15 -17.82
N LEU A 254 6.01 1.62 -16.79
CA LEU A 254 5.00 0.57 -16.95
C LEU A 254 3.79 1.03 -17.79
N SER A 255 3.36 2.28 -17.66
CA SER A 255 2.26 2.80 -18.50
C SER A 255 2.62 2.95 -19.98
N ASP A 256 3.87 3.24 -20.30
CA ASP A 256 4.31 3.34 -21.69
C ASP A 256 4.39 1.94 -22.31
N TYR A 257 4.91 0.96 -21.57
CA TYR A 257 4.89 -0.44 -22.02
C TYR A 257 3.45 -0.91 -22.27
N LEU A 258 2.53 -0.64 -21.33
CA LEU A 258 1.12 -0.98 -21.45
C LEU A 258 0.46 -0.37 -22.70
N LYS A 259 0.84 0.86 -23.05
CA LYS A 259 0.27 1.60 -24.19
C LYS A 259 0.75 1.02 -25.52
N ASP A 260 2.03 0.69 -25.62
CA ASP A 260 2.68 0.39 -26.89
C ASP A 260 2.82 -1.13 -27.16
N ASN A 261 2.53 -1.98 -26.16
CA ASN A 261 2.65 -3.43 -26.27
C ASN A 261 1.34 -4.16 -25.94
N LYS A 262 1.14 -5.32 -26.55
CA LYS A 262 -0.01 -6.19 -26.29
C LYS A 262 0.22 -7.03 -25.03
N ALA A 263 -0.86 -7.36 -24.34
CA ALA A 263 -0.84 -8.34 -23.26
C ALA A 263 -0.36 -9.70 -23.78
N ILE A 264 0.29 -10.48 -22.91
CA ILE A 264 0.59 -11.88 -23.19
C ILE A 264 -0.72 -12.67 -23.29
N ASP A 265 -1.58 -12.55 -22.27
CA ASP A 265 -2.88 -13.21 -22.22
C ASP A 265 -3.85 -12.51 -21.26
N THR A 266 -5.09 -12.99 -21.18
CA THR A 266 -6.01 -12.79 -20.06
C THR A 266 -6.05 -14.06 -19.20
N ILE A 267 -5.75 -13.94 -17.91
CA ILE A 267 -5.79 -15.06 -16.96
C ILE A 267 -6.60 -14.70 -15.70
N ASP A 268 -7.06 -15.73 -15.00
CA ASP A 268 -7.60 -15.58 -13.64
C ASP A 268 -6.47 -15.75 -12.62
N ILE A 269 -6.09 -14.66 -11.96
CA ILE A 269 -5.05 -14.69 -10.92
C ILE A 269 -5.71 -15.01 -9.57
N PRO A 270 -5.35 -16.14 -8.92
CA PRO A 270 -5.95 -16.55 -7.66
C PRO A 270 -5.56 -15.61 -6.52
N SER A 271 -6.30 -15.69 -5.41
CA SER A 271 -5.95 -14.95 -4.19
C SER A 271 -4.55 -15.32 -3.70
N GLY A 272 -3.79 -14.32 -3.26
CA GLY A 272 -2.41 -14.53 -2.85
C GLY A 272 -1.72 -13.26 -2.37
N SER A 273 -0.44 -13.42 -2.08
CA SER A 273 0.57 -12.40 -1.80
C SER A 273 1.94 -13.01 -2.15
N TYR A 274 3.03 -12.28 -1.90
CA TYR A 274 4.40 -12.81 -2.01
C TYR A 274 4.62 -14.01 -1.09
N GLU A 275 5.58 -14.86 -1.45
CA GLU A 275 5.84 -16.15 -0.79
C GLU A 275 5.96 -16.05 0.73
N GLU A 276 6.72 -15.08 1.21
CA GLU A 276 7.00 -14.87 2.62
C GLU A 276 5.72 -14.51 3.40
N MET A 277 4.85 -13.65 2.85
CA MET A 277 3.54 -13.34 3.43
C MET A 277 2.65 -14.58 3.55
N MET A 278 2.69 -15.44 2.53
CA MET A 278 1.88 -16.65 2.50
C MET A 278 2.29 -17.63 3.59
N GLU A 279 3.58 -17.66 3.95
CA GLU A 279 4.10 -18.40 5.10
C GLU A 279 3.63 -17.80 6.42
N TRP A 280 3.89 -16.50 6.67
CA TRP A 280 3.57 -15.87 7.96
C TRP A 280 2.09 -15.89 8.31
N SER A 281 1.24 -15.77 7.29
CA SER A 281 -0.21 -15.76 7.41
C SER A 281 -0.85 -17.15 7.32
N GLY A 282 -0.09 -18.20 6.94
CA GLY A 282 -0.64 -19.55 6.75
C GLY A 282 -1.64 -19.62 5.59
N GLY A 283 -1.37 -18.94 4.48
CA GLY A 283 -2.14 -19.06 3.24
C GLY A 283 -2.97 -17.83 2.82
N SER A 284 -3.19 -16.85 3.69
CA SER A 284 -3.90 -15.62 3.31
C SER A 284 -3.67 -14.56 4.37
N TRP A 285 -3.38 -13.31 3.98
CA TRP A 285 -3.26 -12.21 4.92
C TRP A 285 -4.47 -12.10 5.86
N LEU A 286 -5.69 -12.38 5.37
CA LEU A 286 -6.91 -12.32 6.18
C LEU A 286 -6.90 -13.31 7.37
N ASN A 287 -6.07 -14.35 7.33
CA ASN A 287 -5.90 -15.26 8.45
C ASN A 287 -5.26 -14.57 9.67
N PHE A 288 -4.61 -13.41 9.52
CA PHE A 288 -4.17 -12.62 10.67
C PHE A 288 -5.33 -12.16 11.56
N LEU A 289 -6.53 -11.99 10.99
CA LEU A 289 -7.73 -11.72 11.77
C LEU A 289 -8.09 -12.93 12.67
N ASN A 290 -7.79 -14.15 12.25
CA ASN A 290 -7.99 -15.34 13.10
C ASN A 290 -6.82 -15.57 14.05
N LYS A 291 -5.60 -15.38 13.57
CA LYS A 291 -4.35 -15.59 14.32
C LYS A 291 -4.22 -14.62 15.49
N TYR A 292 -4.71 -13.39 15.34
CA TYR A 292 -4.61 -12.33 16.37
C TYR A 292 -5.99 -11.75 16.68
N PRO A 293 -6.63 -12.15 17.81
CA PRO A 293 -7.89 -11.57 18.24
C PRO A 293 -7.86 -10.05 18.38
N GLU A 294 -6.72 -9.50 18.80
CA GLU A 294 -6.47 -8.05 18.92
C GLU A 294 -6.56 -7.35 17.55
N THR A 295 -5.98 -7.96 16.50
CA THR A 295 -6.12 -7.47 15.12
C THR A 295 -7.57 -7.50 14.68
N ASN A 296 -8.28 -8.62 14.91
CA ASN A 296 -9.68 -8.72 14.49
C ASN A 296 -10.55 -7.69 15.18
N GLN A 297 -10.35 -7.46 16.48
CA GLN A 297 -11.06 -6.43 17.22
C GLN A 297 -10.84 -5.05 16.60
N MET A 298 -9.59 -4.67 16.34
CA MET A 298 -9.24 -3.39 15.71
C MET A 298 -9.83 -3.27 14.29
N HIS A 299 -9.78 -4.35 13.51
CA HIS A 299 -10.38 -4.40 12.17
C HIS A 299 -11.90 -4.26 12.21
N LYS A 300 -12.57 -4.94 13.14
CA LYS A 300 -14.02 -4.84 13.30
C LYS A 300 -14.46 -3.46 13.76
N LYS A 301 -13.70 -2.83 14.64
CA LYS A 301 -13.89 -1.41 14.98
C LYS A 301 -13.79 -0.54 13.73
N MET A 302 -12.78 -0.75 12.89
CA MET A 302 -12.63 -0.03 11.63
C MET A 302 -13.87 -0.18 10.73
N VAL A 303 -14.37 -1.40 10.55
CA VAL A 303 -15.59 -1.66 9.76
C VAL A 303 -16.81 -0.97 10.39
N TYR A 304 -16.98 -1.05 11.71
CA TYR A 304 -18.09 -0.40 12.43
C TYR A 304 -18.10 1.12 12.22
N VAL A 305 -16.93 1.77 12.35
CA VAL A 305 -16.79 3.21 12.13
C VAL A 305 -17.02 3.55 10.65
N SER A 306 -16.53 2.70 9.73
CA SER A 306 -16.76 2.84 8.30
C SER A 306 -18.26 2.84 7.95
N GLU A 307 -19.03 1.89 8.48
CA GLU A 307 -20.47 1.79 8.27
C GLU A 307 -21.22 2.98 8.88
N LYS A 308 -20.81 3.44 10.07
CA LYS A 308 -21.37 4.65 10.71
C LYS A 308 -21.21 5.87 9.81
N ILE A 309 -20.01 6.09 9.26
CA ILE A 309 -19.72 7.16 8.29
C ILE A 309 -20.55 6.97 6.99
N ALA A 310 -20.75 5.73 6.53
CA ALA A 310 -21.54 5.46 5.32
C ALA A 310 -23.03 5.80 5.50
N GLY A 311 -23.54 5.59 6.72
CA GLY A 311 -24.87 6.04 7.13
C GLY A 311 -25.01 7.56 7.07
N LEU A 312 -23.96 8.29 7.46
CA LEU A 312 -23.92 9.75 7.48
C LEU A 312 -23.80 10.37 6.08
N GLU A 313 -23.02 9.81 5.17
CA GLU A 313 -22.88 10.32 3.79
C GLU A 313 -24.22 10.49 3.06
N ARG A 314 -25.20 9.63 3.39
CA ARG A 314 -26.55 9.67 2.82
C ARG A 314 -27.49 10.68 3.49
N LYS A 315 -27.20 11.10 4.72
CA LYS A 315 -28.14 11.83 5.60
C LYS A 315 -27.61 13.19 6.07
N ALA A 316 -26.29 13.40 6.03
CA ALA A 316 -25.64 14.57 6.61
C ALA A 316 -26.03 15.85 5.85
N ALA A 317 -26.34 16.90 6.61
CA ALA A 317 -26.63 18.21 6.05
C ALA A 317 -25.40 18.78 5.31
N ARG A 318 -25.63 19.74 4.40
CA ARG A 318 -24.54 20.42 3.69
C ARG A 318 -23.52 21.06 4.64
N SER A 319 -23.96 21.55 5.80
CA SER A 319 -23.11 22.14 6.83
C SER A 319 -22.18 21.13 7.53
N ASP A 320 -22.43 19.82 7.38
CA ASP A 320 -21.62 18.75 7.97
C ASP A 320 -20.58 18.14 7.05
N GLN A 321 -20.61 18.50 5.77
CA GLN A 321 -19.78 17.86 4.75
C GLN A 321 -18.27 18.01 5.04
N THR A 322 -17.84 19.13 5.62
CA THR A 322 -16.45 19.32 6.03
C THR A 322 -16.04 18.36 7.14
N LYS A 323 -16.86 18.24 8.20
CA LYS A 323 -16.62 17.31 9.31
C LYS A 323 -16.68 15.86 8.85
N LEU A 324 -17.59 15.55 7.94
CA LEU A 324 -17.71 14.21 7.38
C LEU A 324 -16.44 13.82 6.60
N LYS A 325 -15.91 14.72 5.77
CA LYS A 325 -14.63 14.51 5.08
C LYS A 325 -13.46 14.32 6.06
N GLU A 326 -13.46 15.08 7.15
CA GLU A 326 -12.46 14.93 8.22
C GLU A 326 -12.58 13.54 8.89
N ALA A 327 -13.79 13.12 9.25
CA ALA A 327 -14.05 11.79 9.79
C ALA A 327 -13.59 10.68 8.83
N THR A 328 -13.89 10.80 7.54
CA THR A 328 -13.46 9.84 6.51
C THR A 328 -11.93 9.82 6.38
N LYS A 329 -11.25 10.97 6.43
CA LYS A 329 -9.78 11.02 6.39
C LYS A 329 -9.17 10.33 7.61
N GLU A 330 -9.71 10.55 8.80
CA GLU A 330 -9.28 9.87 10.03
C GLU A 330 -9.55 8.37 9.97
N LEU A 331 -10.71 7.93 9.45
CA LEU A 331 -10.98 6.51 9.19
C LEU A 331 -9.91 5.90 8.28
N TYR A 332 -9.57 6.58 7.18
CA TYR A 332 -8.58 6.08 6.22
C TYR A 332 -7.18 5.96 6.82
N LYS A 333 -6.76 6.87 7.70
CA LYS A 333 -5.52 6.71 8.47
C LYS A 333 -5.55 5.49 9.38
N GLY A 334 -6.69 5.23 10.01
CA GLY A 334 -6.94 4.04 10.82
C GLY A 334 -6.95 2.72 10.03
N GLN A 335 -6.91 2.77 8.70
CA GLN A 335 -6.85 1.59 7.82
C GLN A 335 -5.41 1.23 7.40
N CYS A 336 -4.40 1.97 7.86
CA CYS A 336 -3.00 1.70 7.52
C CYS A 336 -2.59 0.28 7.96
N ASN A 337 -2.12 -0.53 7.01
CA ASN A 337 -2.01 -1.97 7.20
C ASN A 337 -1.02 -2.38 8.30
N CYS A 338 0.07 -1.63 8.51
CA CYS A 338 1.25 -2.11 9.24
C CYS A 338 0.95 -2.47 10.71
N GLY A 339 -0.05 -1.83 11.33
CA GLY A 339 -0.45 -2.19 12.70
C GLY A 339 -1.40 -3.38 12.81
N TYR A 340 -1.85 -3.98 11.69
CA TYR A 340 -2.81 -5.10 11.70
C TYR A 340 -2.14 -6.48 11.62
N TRP A 341 -0.89 -6.59 11.20
CA TRP A 341 -0.26 -7.90 10.97
C TRP A 341 1.22 -7.90 11.33
N HIS A 342 1.84 -9.09 11.35
CA HIS A 342 3.25 -9.24 11.68
C HIS A 342 3.92 -10.27 10.76
N GLY A 343 5.10 -9.88 10.24
CA GLY A 343 6.02 -10.71 9.46
C GLY A 343 7.42 -10.62 10.06
N VAL A 344 8.42 -10.19 9.31
CA VAL A 344 9.78 -9.94 9.84
C VAL A 344 9.85 -8.65 10.67
N PHE A 345 9.12 -7.61 10.26
CA PHE A 345 9.10 -6.33 10.96
C PHE A 345 8.05 -6.34 12.08
N GLY A 346 8.29 -5.52 13.12
CA GLY A 346 7.47 -5.52 14.35
C GLY A 346 5.96 -5.43 14.09
N GLY A 347 5.54 -4.57 13.15
CA GLY A 347 4.15 -4.49 12.69
C GLY A 347 3.15 -4.38 13.83
N LEU A 348 2.20 -5.31 13.89
CA LEU A 348 1.22 -5.47 14.96
C LEU A 348 1.85 -5.40 16.36
N TYR A 349 3.05 -5.92 16.60
CA TYR A 349 3.69 -5.91 17.93
C TYR A 349 4.11 -4.51 18.40
N LEU A 350 4.26 -3.55 17.49
CA LEU A 350 4.65 -2.18 17.81
C LEU A 350 3.46 -1.40 18.38
N PHE A 351 3.51 -1.11 19.68
CA PHE A 351 2.44 -0.39 20.39
C PHE A 351 2.07 0.94 19.74
N HIS A 352 3.06 1.71 19.27
CA HIS A 352 2.81 3.02 18.66
C HIS A 352 2.01 2.93 17.35
N LEU A 353 2.21 1.89 16.53
CA LEU A 353 1.42 1.66 15.32
C LEU A 353 -0.03 1.29 15.65
N ARG A 354 -0.25 0.35 16.59
CA ARG A 354 -1.60 0.01 17.06
C ARG A 354 -2.30 1.23 17.70
N SER A 355 -1.56 1.98 18.52
CA SER A 355 -2.09 3.17 19.20
C SER A 355 -2.49 4.25 18.20
N ALA A 356 -1.74 4.43 17.11
CA ALA A 356 -2.10 5.36 16.05
C ALA A 356 -3.38 4.93 15.32
N ILE A 357 -3.52 3.64 14.99
CA ILE A 357 -4.76 3.12 14.39
C ILE A 357 -5.96 3.38 15.30
N TYR A 358 -5.89 2.97 16.57
CA TYR A 358 -6.98 3.21 17.52
C TYR A 358 -7.30 4.69 17.64
N SER A 359 -6.29 5.56 17.74
CA SER A 359 -6.49 7.00 17.85
C SER A 359 -7.25 7.58 16.66
N HIS A 360 -6.87 7.19 15.45
CA HIS A 360 -7.55 7.64 14.23
C HIS A 360 -8.98 7.08 14.12
N LEU A 361 -9.21 5.81 14.46
CA LEU A 361 -10.55 5.21 14.45
C LEU A 361 -11.47 5.87 15.50
N ILE A 362 -10.99 6.10 16.73
CA ILE A 362 -11.76 6.77 17.79
C ILE A 362 -12.03 8.23 17.41
N THR A 363 -11.08 8.90 16.76
CA THR A 363 -11.27 10.28 16.28
C THR A 363 -12.33 10.35 15.19
N ALA A 364 -12.26 9.46 14.18
CA ALA A 364 -13.28 9.35 13.14
C ALA A 364 -14.67 9.10 13.74
N ASP A 365 -14.76 8.17 14.69
CA ASP A 365 -15.99 7.82 15.39
C ASP A 365 -16.57 8.99 16.20
N LYS A 366 -15.72 9.72 16.93
CA LYS A 366 -16.07 10.93 17.68
C LYS A 366 -16.63 12.03 16.78
N ILE A 367 -16.01 12.25 15.61
CA ILE A 367 -16.50 13.24 14.66
C ILE A 367 -17.86 12.80 14.08
N ALA A 368 -18.01 11.52 13.73
CA ALA A 368 -19.27 10.96 13.23
C ALA A 368 -20.41 11.10 14.25
N ASP A 369 -20.20 10.73 15.52
CA ASP A 369 -21.21 10.92 16.57
C ASP A 369 -21.48 12.40 16.86
N GLY A 370 -20.48 13.26 16.72
CA GLY A 370 -20.66 14.71 16.79
C GLY A 370 -21.59 15.27 15.70
N ILE A 371 -21.75 14.57 14.58
CA ILE A 371 -22.73 14.88 13.53
C ILE A 371 -24.10 14.27 13.88
N LEU A 372 -24.14 13.01 14.33
CA LEU A 372 -25.38 12.30 14.68
C LEU A 372 -26.12 12.93 15.87
N HIS A 373 -25.39 13.30 16.92
CA HIS A 373 -25.94 13.70 18.23
C HIS A 373 -25.82 15.19 18.51
N LYS A 374 -25.72 16.04 17.47
CA LYS A 374 -25.56 17.51 17.62
C LYS A 374 -26.50 18.18 18.61
N LYS A 375 -27.75 17.71 18.68
CA LYS A 375 -28.81 18.30 19.51
C LYS A 375 -28.90 17.69 20.90
N ASP A 376 -28.31 16.53 21.12
CA ASP A 376 -28.37 15.81 22.40
C ASP A 376 -26.96 15.61 22.95
N LYS A 377 -26.58 16.42 23.94
CA LYS A 377 -25.26 16.34 24.59
C LYS A 377 -25.18 15.26 25.68
N LYS A 378 -26.30 14.60 26.01
CA LYS A 378 -26.39 13.55 27.03
C LYS A 378 -26.76 12.19 26.44
N TRP A 379 -26.55 12.03 25.13
CA TRP A 379 -26.85 10.80 24.42
C TRP A 379 -26.07 9.62 25.04
N LEU A 380 -26.74 8.49 25.11
CA LEU A 380 -26.17 7.19 25.46
C LEU A 380 -26.76 6.17 24.48
N SER A 381 -25.88 5.45 23.80
CA SER A 381 -26.27 4.38 22.88
C SER A 381 -25.86 3.04 23.48
N ILE A 382 -26.81 2.12 23.58
CA ILE A 382 -26.56 0.72 23.91
C ILE A 382 -27.12 -0.12 22.77
N LYS A 383 -26.26 -0.88 22.11
CA LYS A 383 -26.61 -1.69 20.94
C LYS A 383 -26.13 -3.12 21.14
N GLU A 384 -26.94 -4.07 20.70
CA GLU A 384 -26.53 -5.46 20.58
C GLU A 384 -26.27 -5.77 19.10
N ILE A 385 -25.04 -6.12 18.73
CA ILE A 385 -24.62 -6.28 17.33
C ILE A 385 -23.73 -7.51 17.15
N ASP A 386 -23.97 -8.29 16.10
CA ASP A 386 -23.04 -9.33 15.66
C ASP A 386 -21.93 -8.69 14.81
N LEU A 387 -20.91 -8.18 15.50
CA LEU A 387 -19.81 -7.45 14.87
C LEU A 387 -18.88 -8.37 14.05
N ASN A 388 -18.81 -9.66 14.41
CA ASN A 388 -17.94 -10.63 13.75
C ASN A 388 -18.64 -11.41 12.63
N LEU A 389 -19.98 -11.36 12.57
CA LEU A 389 -20.82 -12.21 11.72
C LEU A 389 -20.63 -13.70 12.04
N ASP A 390 -20.38 -14.02 13.32
CA ASP A 390 -20.18 -15.38 13.83
C ASP A 390 -21.37 -15.87 14.69
N GLY A 391 -22.46 -15.11 14.71
CA GLY A 391 -23.64 -15.33 15.54
C GLY A 391 -23.48 -14.90 17.00
N LYS A 392 -22.28 -14.49 17.43
CA LYS A 392 -21.99 -14.08 18.82
C LYS A 392 -22.07 -12.57 18.93
N LYS A 393 -23.23 -12.13 19.40
CA LYS A 393 -23.50 -10.71 19.61
C LYS A 393 -22.54 -10.08 20.62
N LYS A 394 -22.30 -8.78 20.42
CA LYS A 394 -21.54 -7.88 21.28
C LYS A 394 -22.46 -6.78 21.79
N ILE A 395 -22.18 -6.26 22.97
CA ILE A 395 -22.85 -5.08 23.51
C ILE A 395 -21.91 -3.89 23.30
N ILE A 396 -22.33 -2.94 22.49
CA ILE A 396 -21.62 -1.67 22.27
C ILE A 396 -22.32 -0.59 23.11
N ILE A 397 -21.57 0.02 24.03
CA ILE A 397 -22.03 1.13 24.86
C ILE A 397 -21.22 2.37 24.51
N GLU A 398 -21.88 3.41 24.02
CA GLU A 398 -21.22 4.62 23.55
C GLU A 398 -21.89 5.87 24.14
N ASP A 399 -21.07 6.82 24.56
CA ASP A 399 -21.47 8.21 24.84
C ASP A 399 -20.36 9.15 24.40
N LYS A 400 -20.42 10.44 24.76
CA LYS A 400 -19.38 11.42 24.43
C LYS A 400 -17.99 11.12 25.04
N THR A 401 -17.91 10.27 26.05
CA THR A 401 -16.72 10.03 26.89
C THR A 401 -16.09 8.68 26.57
N PHE A 402 -16.91 7.65 26.42
CA PHE A 402 -16.48 6.27 26.31
C PHE A 402 -17.15 5.55 25.13
N SER A 403 -16.42 4.61 24.56
CA SER A 403 -16.97 3.56 23.71
C SER A 403 -16.47 2.23 24.25
N LEU A 404 -17.39 1.34 24.60
CA LEU A 404 -17.13 0.05 25.20
C LEU A 404 -17.67 -1.05 24.30
N ASN A 405 -16.86 -2.10 24.10
CA ASN A 405 -17.28 -3.32 23.43
C ASN A 405 -17.20 -4.50 24.39
N LEU A 406 -18.35 -5.10 24.70
CA LEU A 406 -18.45 -6.23 25.61
C LEU A 406 -18.94 -7.49 24.89
N ASP A 407 -18.36 -8.64 25.23
CA ASP A 407 -18.91 -9.94 24.85
C ASP A 407 -20.22 -10.17 25.62
N SER A 408 -21.34 -10.41 24.91
CA SER A 408 -22.62 -10.72 25.56
C SER A 408 -22.57 -12.02 26.35
N LEU A 409 -21.74 -12.97 25.90
CA LEU A 409 -21.44 -14.22 26.58
C LEU A 409 -20.16 -14.08 27.41
N GLY A 410 -20.29 -14.09 28.73
CA GLY A 410 -19.16 -14.03 29.67
C GLY A 410 -18.76 -12.63 30.14
N GLY A 411 -19.34 -11.55 29.58
CA GLY A 411 -19.18 -10.19 30.10
C GLY A 411 -17.77 -9.61 29.96
N VAL A 412 -16.96 -10.13 29.03
CA VAL A 412 -15.58 -9.69 28.82
C VAL A 412 -15.56 -8.35 28.09
N LEU A 413 -14.91 -7.34 28.68
CA LEU A 413 -14.63 -6.07 28.02
C LEU A 413 -13.49 -6.25 27.00
N ARG A 414 -13.83 -6.18 25.71
CA ARG A 414 -12.91 -6.36 24.58
C ARG A 414 -12.32 -5.05 24.08
N GLU A 415 -13.04 -3.95 24.26
CA GLU A 415 -12.57 -2.62 23.86
C GLU A 415 -13.01 -1.59 24.89
N PHE A 416 -12.09 -0.70 25.27
CA PHE A 416 -12.36 0.41 26.17
C PHE A 416 -11.70 1.68 25.64
N ASP A 417 -12.46 2.47 24.90
CA ASP A 417 -11.97 3.75 24.39
C ASP A 417 -12.32 4.89 25.33
N TYR A 418 -11.33 5.72 25.61
CA TYR A 418 -11.51 7.05 26.16
C TYR A 418 -11.47 8.08 25.02
N ARG A 419 -12.67 8.53 24.62
CA ARG A 419 -12.91 9.37 23.44
C ARG A 419 -12.31 10.78 23.52
N PRO A 420 -12.26 11.47 24.68
CA PRO A 420 -11.64 12.79 24.80
C PRO A 420 -10.18 12.82 24.33
N LEU A 421 -9.40 11.77 24.63
CA LEU A 421 -7.99 11.66 24.23
C LEU A 421 -7.76 10.78 23.00
N SER A 422 -8.83 10.19 22.44
CA SER A 422 -8.71 9.21 21.36
C SER A 422 -7.77 8.05 21.72
N LEU A 423 -7.91 7.51 22.94
CA LEU A 423 -7.06 6.43 23.43
C LEU A 423 -7.88 5.18 23.70
N ASN A 424 -7.37 4.02 23.27
CA ASN A 424 -7.88 2.74 23.73
C ASN A 424 -7.08 2.32 24.98
N LEU A 425 -7.76 2.24 26.12
CA LEU A 425 -7.16 2.01 27.44
C LEU A 425 -6.68 0.56 27.65
N ILE A 426 -7.14 -0.37 26.80
CA ILE A 426 -6.78 -1.78 26.86
C ILE A 426 -6.11 -2.25 25.56
N ASN A 427 -5.44 -1.34 24.84
CA ASN A 427 -4.60 -1.64 23.66
C ASN A 427 -3.32 -2.38 24.09
N THR A 428 -3.55 -3.57 24.60
CA THR A 428 -2.57 -4.52 25.09
C THR A 428 -2.53 -5.68 24.12
N PHE A 429 -1.49 -6.49 24.21
CA PHE A 429 -1.32 -7.63 23.35
C PHE A 429 -1.01 -8.85 24.19
N SER A 430 -1.77 -9.93 23.98
CA SER A 430 -1.56 -11.17 24.69
C SER A 430 -0.18 -11.75 24.33
N ARG A 431 0.54 -12.30 25.31
CA ARG A 431 1.77 -13.05 25.05
C ARG A 431 1.41 -14.31 24.26
N LYS A 432 2.15 -14.57 23.18
CA LYS A 432 1.97 -15.74 22.31
C LYS A 432 3.32 -16.45 22.14
N GLU A 433 3.25 -17.76 21.92
CA GLU A 433 4.40 -18.61 21.57
C GLU A 433 4.73 -18.53 20.08
#